data_AF-A0A7W1L8H3-F1
#
_entry.id   AF-A0A7W1L8H3-F1
#
_cell.length_a   1.000
_cell.length_b   1.000
_cell.length_c   1.000
_cell.angle_alpha   90.00
_cell.angle_beta   90.00
_cell.angle_gamma   90.00
#
_symmetry.space_group_name_H-M   'P 1'
#
loop_
_entity.id
_entity.type
_entity.pdbx_description
1 polymer ?
#
loop_
_entity_poly.entity_id
_entity_poly.type
_entity_poly.pdbx_seq_one_letter_code
_entity_poly.pdbx_strand_id
1 'polypeptide(L)' 'MSVNLQQAIQEQAQVLSEDEMRQVLNFMNRLRKKESKPQTLGELIDKCFKDVPPEVMDKLPEDASLNLDHYLYGAPKK' A
#
# COMPACT_ATOMS: atom_id res chain seq x y z
N MET A 1 0.65 -33.08 25.56
CA MET A 1 -0.63 -32.52 25.08
C MET A 1 -0.31 -31.33 24.20
N SER A 2 -0.55 -31.44 22.90
CA SER A 2 -0.29 -30.34 21.96
C SER A 2 -1.44 -29.35 22.08
N VAL A 3 -1.21 -28.22 22.72
CA VAL A 3 -2.20 -27.14 22.78
C VAL A 3 -2.46 -26.70 21.34
N ASN A 4 -3.69 -26.87 20.87
CA ASN A 4 -4.07 -26.39 19.56
C ASN A 4 -4.16 -24.86 19.63
N LEU A 5 -3.10 -24.18 19.19
CA LEU A 5 -2.96 -22.72 19.30
C LEU A 5 -4.17 -21.98 18.71
N GLN A 6 -4.82 -22.53 17.68
CA GLN A 6 -6.03 -21.95 17.10
C GLN A 6 -7.20 -21.92 18.09
N GLN A 7 -7.39 -23.01 18.85
CA GLN A 7 -8.46 -23.10 19.85
C GLN A 7 -8.20 -22.14 21.02
N ALA A 8 -6.95 -22.06 21.48
CA ALA A 8 -6.58 -21.15 22.57
C ALA A 8 -6.78 -19.67 22.19
N ILE A 9 -6.46 -19.28 20.95
CA ILE A 9 -6.70 -17.92 20.46
C ILE A 9 -8.19 -17.63 20.36
N GLN A 10 -8.99 -18.59 19.92
CA GLN A 10 -10.44 -18.41 19.77
C GLN A 10 -11.15 -18.27 21.11
N GLU A 11 -10.76 -19.05 22.13
CA GLU A 11 -11.29 -18.94 23.49
C GLU A 11 -10.93 -17.59 24.11
N GLN A 12 -9.67 -17.16 23.97
CA GLN A 12 -9.24 -15.84 24.46
C GLN A 12 -9.97 -14.70 23.74
N ALA A 13 -10.21 -14.84 22.43
CA ALA A 13 -10.92 -13.83 21.64
C ALA A 13 -12.39 -13.63 22.07
N GLN A 14 -13.04 -14.66 22.63
CA GLN A 14 -14.43 -14.58 23.09
C GLN A 14 -14.59 -13.84 24.43
N VAL A 15 -13.53 -13.73 25.22
CA VAL A 15 -13.56 -13.08 26.54
C VAL A 15 -13.21 -11.58 26.45
N LEU A 16 -12.68 -11.13 25.31
CA LEU A 16 -12.25 -9.75 25.10
C LEU A 16 -13.43 -8.79 24.92
N SER A 17 -13.26 -7.57 25.42
CA SER A 17 -14.14 -6.44 25.13
C SER A 17 -14.03 -6.01 23.66
N GLU A 18 -15.01 -5.24 23.17
CA GLU A 18 -15.04 -4.77 21.77
C GLU A 18 -13.78 -3.95 21.41
N ASP A 19 -13.30 -3.12 22.33
CA ASP A 19 -12.09 -2.30 22.13
C ASP A 19 -10.82 -3.15 22.03
N GLU A 20 -10.70 -4.19 22.85
CA GLU A 20 -9.57 -5.12 22.79
C GLU A 20 -9.63 -5.98 21.52
N MET A 21 -10.82 -6.37 21.10
CA MET A 21 -11.04 -7.12 19.86
C MET A 21 -10.66 -6.30 18.62
N ARG A 22 -10.97 -4.99 18.62
CA ARG A 22 -10.50 -4.04 17.60
C ARG A 22 -8.96 -3.97 17.56
N GLN A 23 -8.30 -3.99 18.72
CA GLN A 23 -6.83 -4.00 18.78
C GLN A 23 -6.24 -5.28 18.21
N VAL A 24 -6.80 -6.45 18.54
CA VAL A 24 -6.38 -7.74 17.97
C VAL A 24 -6.58 -7.76 16.45
N LEU A 25 -7.72 -7.28 15.95
CA LEU A 25 -8.00 -7.19 14.53
C LEU A 25 -6.99 -6.28 13.80
N ASN A 26 -6.65 -5.14 14.40
CA ASN A 26 -5.62 -4.24 13.89
C ASN A 26 -4.23 -4.91 13.88
N PHE A 27 -3.89 -5.68 14.91
CA PHE A 27 -2.64 -6.42 15.00
C PHE A 27 -2.56 -7.51 13.91
N MET A 28 -3.61 -8.31 13.73
CA MET A 28 -3.68 -9.32 12.67
C MET A 28 -3.54 -8.69 11.27
N ASN A 29 -4.20 -7.55 11.04
CA ASN A 29 -4.07 -6.81 9.79
C ASN A 29 -2.64 -6.30 9.55
N ARG A 30 -1.92 -5.88 10.60
CA ARG A 30 -0.52 -5.48 10.51
C ARG A 30 0.38 -6.67 10.18
N LEU A 31 0.18 -7.82 10.82
CA LEU A 31 0.94 -9.03 10.51
C LEU A 31 0.74 -9.44 9.05
N ARG A 32 -0.50 -9.45 8.56
CA ARG A 32 -0.82 -9.72 7.15
C ARG A 32 -0.14 -8.74 6.18
N LYS A 33 -0.10 -7.45 6.52
CA LYS A 33 0.60 -6.41 5.73
C LYS A 33 2.13 -6.51 5.81
N LYS A 34 2.69 -7.04 6.88
CA LYS A 34 4.15 -7.23 7.01
C LYS A 34 4.64 -8.39 6.13
N GLU A 35 3.79 -9.38 5.89
CA GLU A 35 4.10 -10.52 5.00
C GLU A 35 3.94 -10.19 3.50
N SER A 36 3.21 -9.12 3.14
CA SER A 36 3.29 -8.62 1.77
C SER A 36 4.70 -8.10 1.53
N LYS A 37 5.42 -8.73 0.58
CA LYS A 37 6.73 -8.28 0.11
C LYS A 37 6.76 -6.75 0.01
N PRO A 38 7.80 -6.08 0.52
CA PRO A 38 7.94 -4.65 0.32
C PRO A 38 7.90 -4.39 -1.19
N GLN A 39 6.93 -3.59 -1.63
CA GLN A 39 6.79 -3.32 -3.05
C GLN A 39 8.05 -2.60 -3.53
N THR A 40 8.61 -3.05 -4.66
CA THR A 40 9.77 -2.36 -5.23
C THR A 40 9.33 -1.00 -5.80
N LEU A 41 10.26 -0.06 -5.97
CA LEU A 41 9.95 1.22 -6.62
C LEU A 41 9.35 1.01 -8.02
N GLY A 42 9.82 -0.01 -8.76
CA GLY A 42 9.26 -0.39 -10.05
C GLY A 42 7.81 -0.84 -9.96
N GLU A 43 7.47 -1.71 -9.00
CA GLU A 43 6.08 -2.16 -8.79
C GLU A 43 5.14 -1.01 -8.42
N LEU A 44 5.64 0.01 -7.71
CA LEU A 44 4.86 1.21 -7.40
C LEU A 44 4.65 2.07 -8.64
N ILE A 45 5.69 2.24 -9.48
CA ILE A 45 5.58 2.94 -10.76
C ILE A 45 4.56 2.22 -11.64
N ASP A 46 4.69 0.91 -11.85
CA ASP A 46 3.76 0.12 -12.67
C ASP A 46 2.32 0.26 -12.18
N LYS A 47 2.12 0.28 -10.87
CA LYS A 47 0.78 0.48 -10.27
C LYS A 47 0.23 1.88 -10.57
N CYS A 48 1.05 2.92 -10.53
CA CYS A 48 0.63 4.29 -10.84
C CYS A 48 0.31 4.49 -12.33
N PHE A 49 1.07 3.84 -13.22
CA PHE A 49 0.93 4.00 -14.66
C PHE A 49 -0.02 2.98 -15.31
N LYS A 50 -0.56 2.02 -14.54
CA LYS A 50 -1.43 0.94 -15.03
C LYS A 50 -2.62 1.44 -15.87
N ASP A 51 -3.20 2.58 -15.49
CA ASP A 51 -4.40 3.12 -16.12
C ASP A 51 -4.09 4.20 -17.17
N VAL A 52 -2.81 4.44 -17.49
CA VAL A 52 -2.36 5.44 -18.47
C VAL A 52 -2.23 4.78 -19.85
N PRO A 53 -2.96 5.24 -20.87
CA PRO A 53 -2.82 4.73 -22.23
C PRO A 53 -1.43 5.00 -22.81
N PRO A 54 -0.88 4.09 -23.65
CA PRO A 54 0.44 4.26 -24.27
C PRO A 54 0.59 5.59 -25.04
N GLU A 55 -0.47 6.01 -25.73
CA GLU A 55 -0.46 7.22 -26.55
C GLU A 55 -0.35 8.51 -25.72
N VAL A 56 -0.70 8.44 -24.44
CA VAL A 56 -0.51 9.54 -23.48
C VAL A 56 0.92 9.52 -22.93
N MET A 57 1.48 8.33 -22.72
CA MET A 57 2.86 8.16 -22.30
C MET A 57 3.84 8.70 -23.35
N ASP A 58 3.55 8.49 -24.63
CA ASP A 58 4.39 9.01 -25.73
C ASP A 58 4.38 10.54 -25.85
N LYS A 59 3.39 11.21 -25.22
CA LYS A 59 3.29 12.67 -25.20
C LYS A 59 4.01 13.30 -24.02
N LEU A 60 4.55 12.49 -23.09
CA LEU A 60 5.24 13.01 -21.93
C LEU A 60 6.56 13.68 -22.36
N PRO A 61 6.81 14.93 -21.94
CA PRO A 61 8.08 15.60 -22.22
C PRO A 61 9.26 14.86 -21.58
N GLU A 62 10.38 14.78 -22.29
CA GLU A 62 11.62 14.15 -21.75
C GLU A 62 12.14 14.87 -20.49
N ASP A 63 11.88 16.17 -20.40
CA ASP A 63 12.27 17.03 -19.27
C ASP A 63 11.16 17.16 -18.21
N ALA A 64 10.11 16.34 -18.26
CA ALA A 64 8.96 16.45 -17.34
C ALA A 64 9.34 16.32 -15.87
N SER A 65 10.37 15.51 -15.55
CA SER A 65 10.87 15.37 -14.17
C SER A 65 11.53 16.65 -13.64
N LEU A 66 12.13 17.44 -14.52
CA LEU A 66 12.80 18.70 -14.17
C LEU A 66 11.83 19.88 -14.17
N ASN A 67 10.90 19.89 -15.13
CA ASN A 67 10.00 21.00 -15.44
C ASN A 67 8.53 20.72 -15.08
N LEU A 68 8.30 19.93 -14.01
CA LEU A 68 6.96 19.52 -13.58
C LEU A 68 6.01 20.73 -13.36
N ASP A 69 6.50 21.79 -12.71
CA ASP A 69 5.70 22.99 -12.44
C ASP A 69 5.29 23.73 -13.71
N HIS A 70 6.12 23.67 -14.77
CA HIS A 70 5.79 24.23 -16.06
C HIS A 70 4.63 23.48 -16.71
N TYR A 71 4.68 22.15 -16.71
CA TYR A 71 3.67 21.33 -17.37
C TYR A 71 2.35 21.22 -16.59
N LEU A 72 2.39 21.30 -15.26
CA LEU A 72 1.19 21.24 -14.43
C LEU A 72 0.55 22.61 -14.19
N TYR A 73 1.36 23.67 -14.07
CA TYR A 73 0.89 24.98 -13.61
C TYR A 73 1.27 26.14 -14.52
N GLY A 74 2.02 25.91 -15.61
CA GLY A 74 2.44 26.96 -16.53
C GLY A 74 3.57 27.86 -16.02
N ALA A 75 4.29 27.44 -14.96
CA ALA A 75 5.45 28.16 -14.47
C ALA A 75 6.58 28.24 -15.52
N PRO A 76 7.52 29.21 -15.45
CA PRO A 76 8.71 29.19 -16.30
C PRO A 76 9.52 27.90 -16.12
N LYS A 77 10.13 27.41 -17.21
CA LYS A 77 11.08 26.28 -17.13
C LYS A 77 12.31 26.67 -16.29
N LYS A 78 12.88 25.68 -15.61
CA LYS A 78 14.11 25.82 -14.81
C LYS A 78 15.35 25.78 -15.69
#